data_AF-A0A556N7Z8-F1
#
_entry.id   AF-A0A556N7Z8-F1
#
_cell.length_a   1.000
_cell.length_b   1.000
_cell.length_c   1.000
_cell.angle_alpha   90.00
_cell.angle_beta   90.00
_cell.angle_gamma   90.00
#
_symmetry.space_group_name_H-M   'P 1'
#
loop_
_entity.id
_entity.type
_entity.pdbx_description
1 polymer ?
#
loop_
_entity_poly.entity_id
_entity_poly.type
_entity_poly.pdbx_seq_one_letter_code
_entity_poly.pdbx_strand_id
1 'polypeptide(L)'
;MKRLTNHFKTVFPLLLCLLFVLPAKAASVSSESPHYFIIDSWVSGFIAGLTKTKEKRWKAAWKRANLSAKNDARIWGGLFVSDTNSSSGKRFLEVTSRWTYQGPQTGIGFFMAHFYNTVLCKVNTVSYPNGSTLLNMNVGWTGICFGNYILAKKNCTPSPDNRIFQHEYGHYLQSKRMGFAYLIRVGLPAIMSKGDHDAHPVEVDCNREGFLYFNRINPAFQNDSAYYDKKGWDFLYNPFPDSIGVKKISGKNTFQYLNFRDSLDRQRIESLKVKAKWYDYAGWLVFPSPAIIGVCNAAKYNKVQLKQREMLNALDSTPTIPR
;
A
#
# COMPACT_ATOMS: atom_id res chain seq x y z
N MET A 1 11.17 -0.68 19.35
CA MET A 1 10.27 0.17 18.52
C MET A 1 10.77 1.60 18.29
N LYS A 2 11.42 2.29 19.25
CA LYS A 2 11.87 3.69 19.08
C LYS A 2 13.06 3.93 18.11
N ARG A 3 13.88 2.93 17.78
CA ARG A 3 15.05 3.08 16.87
C ARG A 3 14.73 2.89 15.37
N LEU A 4 13.67 2.14 15.02
CA LEU A 4 13.36 1.80 13.62
C LEU A 4 12.57 2.87 12.86
N THR A 5 11.80 3.70 13.56
CA THR A 5 11.12 4.86 12.97
C THR A 5 12.11 5.89 12.46
N ASN A 6 13.31 5.99 13.02
CA ASN A 6 14.25 7.03 12.65
C ASN A 6 14.93 6.78 11.29
N HIS A 7 15.26 5.54 10.93
CA HIS A 7 15.91 5.26 9.64
C HIS A 7 14.95 5.38 8.45
N PHE A 8 13.69 4.94 8.59
CA PHE A 8 12.69 5.13 7.54
C PHE A 8 12.29 6.61 7.39
N LYS A 9 12.20 7.35 8.50
CA LYS A 9 11.92 8.80 8.51
C LYS A 9 13.08 9.66 7.99
N THR A 10 14.30 9.16 7.92
CA THR A 10 15.46 9.89 7.36
C THR A 10 15.73 9.50 5.92
N VAL A 11 15.71 8.21 5.59
CA VAL A 11 16.03 7.71 4.24
C VAL A 11 14.92 8.00 3.23
N PHE A 12 13.65 7.94 3.64
CA PHE A 12 12.52 8.16 2.74
C PHE A 12 12.38 9.60 2.24
N PRO A 13 12.40 10.66 3.09
CA PRO A 13 12.36 12.03 2.57
C PRO A 13 13.62 12.41 1.78
N LEU A 14 14.79 11.82 2.09
CA LEU A 14 16.01 12.01 1.28
C LEU A 14 15.87 11.40 -0.12
N LEU A 15 15.30 10.19 -0.25
CA LEU A 15 14.99 9.57 -1.54
C LEU A 15 13.89 10.31 -2.30
N LEU A 16 12.87 10.80 -1.59
CA LEU A 16 11.80 11.60 -2.18
C LEU A 16 12.35 12.94 -2.71
N CYS A 17 13.21 13.62 -1.95
CA CYS A 17 13.91 14.84 -2.40
C CYS A 17 14.85 14.56 -3.58
N LEU A 18 15.61 13.46 -3.57
CA LEU A 18 16.46 13.05 -4.70
C LEU A 18 15.64 12.76 -5.96
N LEU A 19 14.44 12.18 -5.82
CA LEU A 19 13.52 11.93 -6.94
C LEU A 19 12.86 13.20 -7.48
N PHE A 20 12.76 14.27 -6.68
CA PHE A 20 12.19 15.55 -7.13
C PHE A 20 13.23 16.60 -7.53
N VAL A 21 14.52 16.39 -7.25
CA VAL A 21 15.63 17.31 -7.60
C VAL A 21 16.29 16.96 -8.92
N LEU A 22 16.00 15.80 -9.53
CA LEU A 22 16.47 15.50 -10.88
C LEU A 22 15.72 16.39 -11.88
N PRO A 23 16.36 17.42 -12.47
CA PRO A 23 15.73 18.23 -13.49
C PRO A 23 15.48 17.36 -14.72
N ALA A 24 14.46 17.74 -15.49
CA ALA A 24 14.11 17.21 -16.80
C ALA A 24 15.25 17.35 -17.84
N LYS A 25 16.32 16.58 -17.64
CA LYS A 25 17.42 16.38 -18.59
C LYS A 25 17.64 14.88 -18.83
N ALA A 26 16.55 14.12 -18.87
CA ALA A 26 16.50 12.78 -19.45
C ALA A 26 16.11 12.90 -20.93
N ALA A 27 16.91 13.65 -21.70
CA ALA A 27 16.76 13.78 -23.15
C ALA A 27 18.12 13.58 -23.81
N SER A 28 18.74 12.44 -23.52
CA SER A 28 19.78 11.80 -24.34
C SER A 28 20.06 10.40 -23.76
N VAL A 29 19.04 9.54 -23.73
CA VAL A 29 19.27 8.11 -23.54
C VAL A 29 19.54 7.55 -24.93
N SER A 30 20.82 7.28 -25.18
CA SER A 30 21.32 6.61 -26.36
C SER A 30 20.55 5.31 -26.60
N SER A 31 20.22 5.06 -27.88
CA SER A 31 19.50 3.90 -28.37
C SER A 31 20.36 2.64 -28.33
N GLU A 32 20.67 2.14 -27.13
CA GLU A 32 21.21 0.81 -26.93
C GLU A 32 20.30 0.01 -25.98
N SER A 33 19.37 -0.71 -26.61
CA SER A 33 18.79 -2.02 -26.28
C SER A 33 18.47 -2.41 -24.81
N PRO A 34 17.24 -2.89 -24.51
CA PRO A 34 16.74 -3.24 -23.18
C PRO A 34 17.25 -4.59 -22.62
N HIS A 35 18.37 -5.13 -23.12
CA HIS A 35 18.88 -6.44 -22.69
C HIS A 35 19.47 -6.46 -21.26
N TYR A 36 19.73 -5.29 -20.67
CA TYR A 36 20.40 -5.19 -19.37
C TYR A 36 19.50 -5.49 -18.17
N PHE A 37 18.17 -5.33 -18.26
CA PHE A 37 17.26 -5.28 -17.09
C PHE A 37 16.83 -6.63 -16.50
N ILE A 38 16.93 -7.73 -17.26
CA ILE A 38 16.65 -9.08 -16.73
C ILE A 38 17.98 -9.77 -16.36
N ILE A 39 19.04 -9.47 -17.11
CA ILE A 39 20.37 -10.07 -16.93
C ILE A 39 21.01 -9.58 -15.64
N ASP A 40 20.93 -8.29 -15.30
CA ASP A 40 21.41 -7.73 -14.04
C ASP A 40 20.71 -8.37 -12.81
N SER A 41 19.41 -8.61 -12.89
CA SER A 41 18.60 -9.31 -11.90
C SER A 41 19.02 -10.77 -11.78
N TRP A 42 19.30 -11.41 -12.92
CA TRP A 42 19.85 -12.76 -12.94
C TRP A 42 21.22 -12.81 -12.25
N VAL A 43 22.16 -11.93 -12.63
CA VAL A 43 23.53 -11.87 -12.08
C VAL A 43 23.50 -11.54 -10.59
N SER A 44 22.74 -10.54 -10.17
CA SER A 44 22.58 -10.17 -8.75
C SER A 44 21.99 -11.33 -7.95
N GLY A 45 20.99 -12.01 -8.50
CA GLY A 45 20.43 -13.21 -7.91
C GLY A 45 21.44 -14.36 -7.80
N PHE A 46 22.28 -14.54 -8.81
CA PHE A 46 23.35 -15.55 -8.80
C PHE A 46 24.34 -15.29 -7.67
N ILE A 47 24.88 -14.06 -7.59
CA ILE A 47 25.81 -13.63 -6.54
C ILE A 47 25.17 -13.79 -5.16
N ALA A 48 23.93 -13.32 -4.97
CA ALA A 48 23.22 -13.46 -3.70
C ALA A 48 22.94 -14.92 -3.30
N GLY A 49 22.80 -15.83 -4.26
CA GLY A 49 22.65 -17.25 -3.98
C GLY A 49 23.97 -17.93 -3.59
N LEU A 50 25.10 -17.48 -4.15
CA LEU A 50 26.44 -17.97 -3.76
C LEU A 50 26.77 -17.66 -2.29
N THR A 51 26.33 -16.50 -1.79
CA THR A 51 26.64 -16.05 -0.42
C THR A 51 25.73 -16.67 0.65
N LYS A 52 24.65 -17.35 0.27
CA LYS A 52 23.59 -17.76 1.20
C LYS A 52 23.80 -19.13 1.85
N THR A 53 24.48 -20.06 1.17
CA THR A 53 24.71 -21.43 1.66
C THR A 53 26.09 -21.93 1.25
N LYS A 54 26.89 -22.45 2.20
CA LYS A 54 28.22 -23.02 1.90
C LYS A 54 28.11 -24.33 1.11
N GLU A 55 27.14 -25.17 1.47
CA GLU A 55 26.79 -26.40 0.76
C GLU A 55 25.83 -26.10 -0.41
N LYS A 56 26.01 -26.79 -1.55
CA LYS A 56 25.16 -26.64 -2.76
C LYS A 56 25.05 -25.20 -3.28
N ARG A 57 26.07 -24.35 -3.03
CA ARG A 57 26.09 -22.91 -3.38
C ARG A 57 25.75 -22.63 -4.84
N TRP A 58 26.23 -23.45 -5.76
CA TRP A 58 25.95 -23.29 -7.19
C TRP A 58 24.48 -23.54 -7.51
N LYS A 59 23.88 -24.59 -6.96
CA LYS A 59 22.44 -24.87 -7.12
C LYS A 59 21.60 -23.74 -6.51
N ALA A 60 22.02 -23.18 -5.38
CA ALA A 60 21.36 -22.04 -4.76
C ALA A 60 21.49 -20.75 -5.61
N ALA A 61 22.67 -20.50 -6.19
CA ALA A 61 22.95 -19.41 -7.11
C ALA A 61 22.05 -19.46 -8.34
N TRP A 62 22.04 -20.59 -9.07
CA TRP A 62 21.16 -20.78 -10.23
C TRP A 62 19.68 -20.60 -9.89
N LYS A 63 19.23 -21.19 -8.77
CA LYS A 63 17.83 -21.05 -8.33
C LYS A 63 17.48 -19.59 -8.05
N ARG A 64 18.35 -18.85 -7.36
CA ARG A 64 18.09 -17.44 -7.01
C ARG A 64 18.20 -16.53 -8.23
N ALA A 65 19.11 -16.80 -9.15
CA ALA A 65 19.26 -16.08 -10.42
C ALA A 65 17.99 -16.18 -11.27
N ASN A 66 17.53 -17.40 -11.54
CA ASN A 66 16.30 -17.64 -12.30
C ASN A 66 15.07 -17.04 -11.62
N LEU A 67 15.01 -17.09 -10.28
CA LEU A 67 13.94 -16.47 -9.53
C LEU A 67 13.92 -14.94 -9.68
N SER A 68 15.10 -14.31 -9.59
CA SER A 68 15.22 -12.85 -9.67
C SER A 68 14.90 -12.36 -11.08
N ALA A 69 15.39 -13.05 -12.12
CA ALA A 69 15.03 -12.77 -13.51
C ALA A 69 13.52 -12.95 -13.79
N LYS A 70 12.93 -14.04 -13.30
CA LYS A 70 11.47 -14.28 -13.42
C LYS A 70 10.66 -13.18 -12.74
N ASN A 71 11.06 -12.79 -11.53
CA ASN A 71 10.37 -11.72 -10.80
C ASN A 71 10.56 -10.37 -11.50
N ASP A 72 11.72 -10.10 -12.08
CA ASP A 72 12.00 -8.88 -12.83
C ASP A 72 11.06 -8.71 -14.03
N ALA A 73 10.96 -9.75 -14.87
CA ALA A 73 10.02 -9.80 -15.98
C ALA A 73 8.56 -9.59 -15.53
N ARG A 74 8.22 -10.07 -14.32
CA ARG A 74 6.88 -9.86 -13.75
C ARG A 74 6.69 -8.46 -13.16
N ILE A 75 7.74 -7.80 -12.69
CA ILE A 75 7.65 -6.41 -12.26
C ILE A 75 7.35 -5.53 -13.48
N TRP A 76 8.04 -5.76 -14.60
CA TRP A 76 7.74 -5.15 -15.90
C TRP A 76 6.31 -5.43 -16.38
N GLY A 77 5.91 -6.70 -16.40
CA GLY A 77 4.54 -7.09 -16.78
C GLY A 77 3.47 -6.42 -15.91
N GLY A 78 3.81 -6.12 -14.66
CA GLY A 78 2.99 -5.38 -13.72
C GLY A 78 2.52 -4.01 -14.23
N LEU A 79 3.23 -3.36 -15.15
CA LEU A 79 2.79 -2.09 -15.75
C LEU A 79 1.55 -2.27 -16.65
N PHE A 80 1.34 -3.47 -17.17
CA PHE A 80 0.31 -3.76 -18.20
C PHE A 80 -0.85 -4.62 -17.69
N VAL A 81 -0.80 -5.11 -16.45
CA VAL A 81 -1.93 -5.88 -15.88
C VAL A 81 -3.12 -4.96 -15.61
N SER A 82 -4.34 -5.48 -15.55
CA SER A 82 -5.53 -4.67 -15.23
C SER A 82 -6.52 -5.49 -14.42
N ASP A 83 -7.44 -4.82 -13.74
CA ASP A 83 -8.49 -5.50 -12.97
C ASP A 83 -9.45 -6.27 -13.89
N THR A 84 -9.40 -7.60 -13.83
CA THR A 84 -10.24 -8.49 -14.62
C THR A 84 -11.72 -8.42 -14.24
N ASN A 85 -12.06 -7.86 -13.08
CA ASN A 85 -13.44 -7.62 -12.66
C ASN A 85 -14.02 -6.32 -13.27
N SER A 86 -13.25 -5.61 -14.10
CA SER A 86 -13.68 -4.39 -14.79
C SER A 86 -13.95 -4.64 -16.28
N SER A 87 -14.77 -3.79 -16.90
CA SER A 87 -15.01 -3.83 -18.35
C SER A 87 -13.76 -3.50 -19.17
N SER A 88 -13.70 -3.95 -20.42
CA SER A 88 -12.53 -3.78 -21.30
C SER A 88 -12.06 -2.32 -21.44
N GLY A 89 -13.00 -1.37 -21.57
CA GLY A 89 -12.67 0.06 -21.63
C GLY A 89 -12.04 0.58 -20.32
N LYS A 90 -12.58 0.19 -19.17
CA LYS A 90 -12.01 0.56 -17.86
C LYS A 90 -10.62 -0.05 -17.65
N ARG A 91 -10.40 -1.25 -18.14
CA ARG A 91 -9.10 -1.94 -18.10
C ARG A 91 -8.05 -1.24 -18.95
N PHE A 92 -8.40 -0.83 -20.16
CA PHE A 92 -7.52 -0.02 -21.01
C PHE A 92 -7.16 1.31 -20.35
N LEU A 93 -8.16 2.04 -19.86
CA LEU A 93 -7.94 3.31 -19.15
C LEU A 93 -7.09 3.13 -17.89
N GLU A 94 -7.24 2.03 -17.16
CA GLU A 94 -6.40 1.71 -16.01
C GLU A 94 -4.93 1.57 -16.41
N VAL A 95 -4.63 0.78 -17.45
CA VAL A 95 -3.25 0.62 -17.95
C VAL A 95 -2.68 1.97 -18.40
N THR A 96 -3.41 2.73 -19.21
CA THR A 96 -2.97 4.05 -19.68
C THR A 96 -2.76 5.04 -18.53
N SER A 97 -3.59 4.97 -17.49
CA SER A 97 -3.48 5.85 -16.33
C SER A 97 -2.18 5.67 -15.56
N ARG A 98 -1.54 4.49 -15.59
CA ARG A 98 -0.25 4.23 -14.91
C ARG A 98 0.90 5.05 -15.45
N TRP A 99 0.81 5.46 -16.71
CA TRP A 99 1.83 6.26 -17.39
C TRP A 99 1.49 7.75 -17.37
N THR A 100 0.28 8.10 -16.94
CA THR A 100 -0.24 9.47 -16.98
C THR A 100 -0.72 9.87 -15.58
N TYR A 101 -1.99 9.60 -15.27
CA TYR A 101 -2.64 10.05 -14.04
C TYR A 101 -2.03 9.48 -12.75
N GLN A 102 -1.58 8.22 -12.74
CA GLN A 102 -0.91 7.56 -11.61
C GLN A 102 0.63 7.55 -11.72
N GLY A 103 1.17 8.22 -12.74
CA GLY A 103 2.59 8.15 -13.15
C GLY A 103 3.58 8.25 -11.99
N PRO A 104 3.53 9.31 -11.17
CA PRO A 104 4.53 9.52 -10.12
C PRO A 104 4.63 8.36 -9.13
N GLN A 105 3.50 7.89 -8.59
CA GLN A 105 3.52 6.78 -7.64
C GLN A 105 3.78 5.42 -8.30
N THR A 106 3.35 5.20 -9.54
CA THR A 106 3.71 3.99 -10.29
C THR A 106 5.22 3.93 -10.53
N GLY A 107 5.85 5.06 -10.88
CA GLY A 107 7.31 5.15 -11.04
C GLY A 107 8.07 4.82 -9.75
N ILE A 108 7.63 5.36 -8.61
CA ILE A 108 8.23 5.03 -7.29
C ILE A 108 8.06 3.54 -6.98
N GLY A 109 6.85 3.00 -7.18
CA GLY A 109 6.56 1.60 -6.94
C GLY A 109 7.39 0.66 -7.81
N PHE A 110 7.53 1.00 -9.09
CA PHE A 110 8.34 0.28 -10.07
C PHE A 110 9.83 0.27 -9.68
N PHE A 111 10.39 1.44 -9.36
CA PHE A 111 11.76 1.56 -8.89
C PHE A 111 12.01 0.73 -7.64
N MET A 112 11.13 0.85 -6.63
CA MET A 112 11.25 0.10 -5.39
C MET A 112 11.13 -1.42 -5.61
N ALA A 113 10.23 -1.84 -6.50
CA ALA A 113 10.07 -3.25 -6.86
C ALA A 113 11.37 -3.84 -7.44
N HIS A 114 12.00 -3.15 -8.40
CA HIS A 114 13.30 -3.55 -8.94
C HIS A 114 14.40 -3.49 -7.87
N PHE A 115 14.46 -2.43 -7.05
CA PHE A 115 15.47 -2.32 -5.99
C PHE A 115 15.41 -3.51 -5.01
N TYR A 116 14.21 -3.91 -4.58
CA TYR A 116 14.05 -5.09 -3.70
C TYR A 116 14.29 -6.42 -4.41
N ASN A 117 14.05 -6.52 -5.72
CA ASN A 117 14.25 -7.75 -6.50
C ASN A 117 15.72 -7.96 -6.88
N THR A 118 16.30 -6.95 -7.53
CA THR A 118 17.60 -6.96 -8.18
C THR A 118 18.71 -6.69 -7.17
N VAL A 119 18.65 -5.55 -6.48
CA VAL A 119 19.73 -5.11 -5.58
C VAL A 119 19.71 -5.85 -4.25
N LEU A 120 18.56 -5.86 -3.56
CA LEU A 120 18.47 -6.48 -2.23
C LEU A 120 18.19 -7.98 -2.26
N CYS A 121 17.80 -8.51 -3.42
CA CYS A 121 17.47 -9.92 -3.59
C CYS A 121 16.45 -10.48 -2.58
N LYS A 122 15.43 -9.68 -2.22
CA LYS A 122 14.44 -10.01 -1.18
C LYS A 122 13.10 -10.53 -1.71
N VAL A 123 12.79 -10.35 -2.99
CA VAL A 123 11.50 -10.75 -3.57
C VAL A 123 11.44 -12.27 -3.74
N ASN A 124 10.43 -12.89 -3.15
CA ASN A 124 10.14 -14.32 -3.26
C ASN A 124 9.25 -14.60 -4.45
N THR A 125 8.18 -13.83 -4.64
CA THR A 125 7.22 -14.00 -5.73
C THR A 125 6.61 -12.67 -6.12
N VAL A 126 6.26 -12.54 -7.40
CA VAL A 126 5.43 -11.46 -7.93
C VAL A 126 4.11 -12.07 -8.43
N SER A 127 2.97 -11.46 -8.10
CA SER A 127 1.63 -11.92 -8.49
C SER A 127 0.79 -10.74 -8.99
N TYR A 128 -0.28 -11.00 -9.76
CA TYR A 128 -1.11 -9.95 -10.36
C TYR A 128 -2.58 -9.95 -9.91
N PRO A 129 -2.87 -9.91 -8.60
CA PRO A 129 -4.26 -9.95 -8.17
C PRO A 129 -4.98 -8.66 -8.54
N ASN A 130 -6.10 -8.82 -9.28
CA ASN A 130 -7.05 -7.77 -9.58
C ASN A 130 -6.43 -6.49 -10.17
N GLY A 131 -5.40 -6.64 -11.02
CA GLY A 131 -4.71 -5.51 -11.64
C GLY A 131 -3.63 -4.85 -10.78
N SER A 132 -3.46 -5.23 -9.51
CA SER A 132 -2.26 -4.84 -8.75
C SER A 132 -1.08 -5.77 -9.05
N THR A 133 0.14 -5.36 -8.69
CA THR A 133 1.37 -6.15 -8.75
C THR A 133 1.87 -6.38 -7.33
N LEU A 134 1.60 -7.56 -6.78
CA LEU A 134 1.95 -7.94 -5.41
C LEU A 134 3.34 -8.61 -5.38
N LEU A 135 4.28 -7.97 -4.69
CA LEU A 135 5.59 -8.50 -4.35
C LEU A 135 5.56 -9.07 -2.93
N ASN A 136 5.74 -10.38 -2.82
CA ASN A 136 5.94 -11.05 -1.53
C ASN A 136 7.44 -11.13 -1.22
N MET A 137 7.88 -10.56 -0.09
CA MET A 137 9.29 -10.28 0.14
C MET A 137 9.78 -10.67 1.54
N ASN A 138 11.07 -10.97 1.64
CA ASN A 138 11.74 -11.19 2.93
C ASN A 138 12.15 -9.87 3.59
N VAL A 139 11.17 -9.11 4.08
CA VAL A 139 11.35 -7.82 4.76
C VAL A 139 10.78 -7.84 6.19
N GLY A 140 11.25 -6.93 7.04
CA GLY A 140 10.84 -6.83 8.44
C GLY A 140 9.62 -5.94 8.71
N TRP A 141 9.15 -5.18 7.72
CA TRP A 141 7.96 -4.33 7.78
C TRP A 141 6.75 -5.01 7.11
N THR A 142 5.51 -4.55 7.33
CA THR A 142 4.29 -5.28 6.91
C THR A 142 3.98 -5.17 5.42
N GLY A 143 3.70 -3.96 4.94
CA GLY A 143 3.28 -3.67 3.58
C GLY A 143 3.47 -2.20 3.26
N ILE A 144 3.57 -1.88 1.98
CA ILE A 144 3.48 -0.53 1.44
C ILE A 144 3.01 -0.60 -0.01
N CYS A 145 2.18 0.35 -0.42
CA CYS A 145 1.69 0.42 -1.79
C CYS A 145 2.02 1.77 -2.45
N PHE A 146 2.59 1.67 -3.66
CA PHE A 146 2.87 2.80 -4.54
C PHE A 146 2.35 2.51 -5.94
N GLY A 147 1.36 3.28 -6.40
CA GLY A 147 0.73 3.01 -7.67
C GLY A 147 0.08 1.63 -7.67
N ASN A 148 0.34 0.85 -8.70
CA ASN A 148 -0.08 -0.54 -8.82
C ASN A 148 0.86 -1.54 -8.12
N TYR A 149 1.97 -1.11 -7.51
CA TYR A 149 2.92 -2.01 -6.85
C TYR A 149 2.63 -2.10 -5.36
N ILE A 150 2.27 -3.30 -4.91
CA ILE A 150 2.13 -3.64 -3.49
C ILE A 150 3.37 -4.42 -3.09
N LEU A 151 4.19 -3.84 -2.23
CA LEU A 151 5.36 -4.49 -1.68
C LEU A 151 4.99 -4.95 -0.28
N ALA A 152 5.04 -6.25 0.00
CA ALA A 152 4.59 -6.80 1.28
C ALA A 152 5.52 -7.90 1.80
N LYS A 153 5.49 -8.11 3.12
CA LYS A 153 6.27 -9.19 3.74
C LYS A 153 5.83 -10.59 3.31
N LYS A 154 6.69 -11.54 3.63
CA LYS A 154 6.41 -12.97 3.48
C LYS A 154 5.07 -13.33 4.11
N ASN A 155 4.36 -14.27 3.47
CA ASN A 155 3.00 -14.70 3.80
C ASN A 155 1.87 -13.71 3.45
N CYS A 156 2.16 -12.58 2.80
CA CYS A 156 1.12 -11.84 2.08
C CYS A 156 0.74 -12.61 0.81
N THR A 157 -0.40 -13.28 0.84
CA THR A 157 -0.94 -14.04 -0.30
C THR A 157 -1.87 -13.15 -1.13
N PRO A 158 -1.98 -13.38 -2.45
CA PRO A 158 -2.91 -12.66 -3.32
C PRO A 158 -4.36 -13.14 -3.11
N SER A 159 -4.80 -13.21 -1.85
CA SER A 159 -6.14 -13.69 -1.45
C SER A 159 -6.91 -12.55 -0.79
N PRO A 160 -8.19 -12.34 -1.15
CA PRO A 160 -9.07 -11.42 -0.44
C PRO A 160 -9.16 -11.67 1.05
N ASP A 161 -8.94 -12.89 1.56
CA ASP A 161 -8.96 -13.21 3.00
C ASP A 161 -7.64 -12.84 3.72
N ASN A 162 -6.60 -12.46 2.98
CA ASN A 162 -5.33 -12.08 3.58
C ASN A 162 -5.39 -10.62 4.03
N ARG A 163 -5.44 -10.38 5.34
CA ARG A 163 -5.54 -9.03 5.92
C ARG A 163 -4.51 -8.02 5.42
N ILE A 164 -3.27 -8.44 5.13
CA ILE A 164 -2.23 -7.53 4.63
C ILE A 164 -2.57 -7.14 3.21
N PHE A 165 -2.96 -8.12 2.39
CA PHE A 165 -3.38 -7.85 1.02
C PHE A 165 -4.64 -6.98 0.98
N GLN A 166 -5.62 -7.23 1.85
CA GLN A 166 -6.83 -6.41 1.97
C GLN A 166 -6.50 -4.93 2.16
N HIS A 167 -5.64 -4.66 3.15
CA HIS A 167 -5.20 -3.31 3.49
C HIS A 167 -4.40 -2.68 2.35
N GLU A 168 -3.30 -3.30 1.91
CA GLU A 168 -2.45 -2.69 0.87
C GLU A 168 -3.18 -2.53 -0.48
N TYR A 169 -4.15 -3.40 -0.77
CA TYR A 169 -5.00 -3.25 -1.95
C TYR A 169 -5.94 -2.03 -1.84
N GLY A 170 -6.35 -1.66 -0.63
CA GLY A 170 -7.03 -0.39 -0.36
C GLY A 170 -6.17 0.83 -0.77
N HIS A 171 -4.89 0.83 -0.43
CA HIS A 171 -3.94 1.88 -0.83
C HIS A 171 -3.76 1.93 -2.36
N TYR A 172 -3.73 0.77 -3.02
CA TYR A 172 -3.76 0.70 -4.49
C TYR A 172 -5.01 1.39 -5.07
N LEU A 173 -6.19 1.13 -4.50
CA LEU A 173 -7.44 1.75 -4.94
C LEU A 173 -7.46 3.27 -4.69
N GLN A 174 -6.93 3.73 -3.56
CA GLN A 174 -6.75 5.16 -3.29
C GLN A 174 -5.81 5.81 -4.32
N SER A 175 -4.70 5.14 -4.65
CA SER A 175 -3.79 5.60 -5.70
C SER A 175 -4.49 5.71 -7.05
N LYS A 176 -5.23 4.67 -7.45
CA LYS A 176 -6.01 4.64 -8.70
C LYS A 176 -7.04 5.77 -8.75
N ARG A 177 -7.67 6.09 -7.62
CA ARG A 177 -8.68 7.15 -7.51
C ARG A 177 -8.10 8.57 -7.52
N MET A 178 -6.93 8.78 -6.90
CA MET A 178 -6.37 10.12 -6.70
C MET A 178 -5.27 10.49 -7.71
N GLY A 179 -4.71 9.52 -8.43
CA GLY A 179 -3.62 9.76 -9.36
C GLY A 179 -2.44 10.42 -8.66
N PHE A 180 -1.78 11.39 -9.28
CA PHE A 180 -0.60 12.05 -8.73
C PHE A 180 -0.86 12.83 -7.43
N ALA A 181 -2.12 13.13 -7.08
CA ALA A 181 -2.44 13.68 -5.75
C ALA A 181 -2.28 12.66 -4.62
N TYR A 182 -2.23 11.35 -4.92
CA TYR A 182 -2.14 10.28 -3.92
C TYR A 182 -0.94 10.45 -2.98
N LEU A 183 0.26 10.70 -3.51
CA LEU A 183 1.47 10.75 -2.70
C LEU A 183 1.42 11.83 -1.63
N ILE A 184 0.80 12.96 -1.91
CA ILE A 184 0.74 14.12 -1.01
C ILE A 184 -0.54 14.15 -0.15
N ARG A 185 -1.62 13.52 -0.62
CA ARG A 185 -2.89 13.45 0.12
C ARG A 185 -2.95 12.24 1.04
N VAL A 186 -2.32 11.13 0.67
CA VAL A 186 -2.37 9.84 1.36
C VAL A 186 -0.98 9.33 1.70
N GLY A 187 -0.11 9.10 0.72
CA GLY A 187 1.16 8.38 0.93
C GLY A 187 2.09 9.01 1.98
N LEU A 188 2.35 10.31 1.87
CA LEU A 188 3.13 11.07 2.85
C LEU A 188 2.44 11.12 4.21
N PRO A 189 1.16 11.50 4.32
CA PRO A 189 0.41 11.40 5.57
C PRO A 189 0.43 10.03 6.26
N ALA A 190 0.27 8.94 5.52
CA ALA A 190 0.33 7.56 6.03
C ALA A 190 1.67 7.30 6.75
N ILE A 191 2.79 7.61 6.06
CA ILE A 191 4.16 7.43 6.57
C ILE A 191 4.45 8.38 7.75
N MET A 192 3.87 9.58 7.74
CA MET A 192 4.05 10.60 8.77
C MET A 192 3.01 10.58 9.89
N SER A 193 2.15 9.55 9.92
CA SER A 193 1.12 9.40 10.94
C SER A 193 1.71 9.38 12.36
N LYS A 194 0.97 9.94 13.32
CA LYS A 194 1.37 10.06 14.73
C LYS A 194 0.27 9.55 15.65
N GLY A 195 0.56 8.54 16.45
CA GLY A 195 -0.42 7.94 17.36
C GLY A 195 -0.76 6.55 16.90
N ASP A 196 -2.05 6.21 16.92
CA ASP A 196 -2.54 4.91 16.47
C ASP A 196 -2.66 4.88 14.94
N HIS A 197 -1.70 4.26 14.26
CA HIS A 197 -1.63 4.24 12.80
C HIS A 197 -2.95 3.79 12.15
N ASP A 198 -3.59 2.75 12.70
CA ASP A 198 -4.77 2.11 12.10
C ASP A 198 -6.01 3.02 12.14
N ALA A 199 -6.04 3.97 13.08
CA ALA A 199 -7.10 4.98 13.20
C ALA A 199 -6.83 6.25 12.36
N HIS A 200 -5.69 6.35 11.68
CA HIS A 200 -5.36 7.55 10.92
C HIS A 200 -6.32 7.68 9.71
N PRO A 201 -6.86 8.89 9.40
CA PRO A 201 -7.92 9.03 8.40
C PRO A 201 -7.64 8.43 7.03
N VAL A 202 -6.37 8.45 6.59
CA VAL A 202 -5.98 7.87 5.29
C VAL A 202 -5.91 6.35 5.32
N GLU A 203 -5.60 5.74 6.46
CA GLU A 203 -5.61 4.27 6.67
C GLU A 203 -7.04 3.75 6.78
N VAL A 204 -7.92 4.52 7.43
CA VAL A 204 -9.35 4.21 7.50
C VAL A 204 -10.01 4.30 6.11
N ASP A 205 -9.67 5.31 5.29
CA ASP A 205 -10.13 5.37 3.90
C ASP A 205 -9.53 4.25 3.03
N CYS A 206 -8.32 3.80 3.34
CA CYS A 206 -7.73 2.62 2.70
C CYS A 206 -8.55 1.35 3.01
N ASN A 207 -8.84 1.10 4.29
CA ASN A 207 -9.71 0.02 4.74
C ASN A 207 -11.11 0.11 4.09
N ARG A 208 -11.67 1.32 3.98
CA ARG A 208 -12.92 1.60 3.27
C ARG A 208 -12.85 1.12 1.80
N GLU A 209 -11.83 1.54 1.04
CA GLU A 209 -11.72 1.15 -0.37
C GLU A 209 -11.62 -0.37 -0.53
N GLY A 210 -10.78 -1.03 0.26
CA GLY A 210 -10.64 -2.49 0.26
C GLY A 210 -11.95 -3.20 0.58
N PHE A 211 -12.61 -2.80 1.68
CA PHE A 211 -13.87 -3.39 2.13
C PHE A 211 -14.96 -3.30 1.07
N LEU A 212 -15.14 -2.10 0.48
CA LEU A 212 -16.15 -1.89 -0.57
C LEU A 212 -15.82 -2.66 -1.85
N TYR A 213 -14.54 -2.78 -2.21
CA TYR A 213 -14.13 -3.46 -3.42
C TYR A 213 -14.34 -4.97 -3.33
N PHE A 214 -13.79 -5.63 -2.30
CA PHE A 214 -13.84 -7.09 -2.20
C PHE A 214 -15.27 -7.61 -2.04
N ASN A 215 -16.12 -6.89 -1.29
CA ASN A 215 -17.54 -7.21 -1.18
C ASN A 215 -18.32 -7.00 -2.50
N ARG A 216 -17.90 -6.04 -3.33
CA ARG A 216 -18.53 -5.80 -4.63
C ARG A 216 -18.20 -6.90 -5.64
N ILE A 217 -16.94 -7.35 -5.68
CA ILE A 217 -16.51 -8.36 -6.67
C ILE A 217 -16.84 -9.79 -6.23
N ASN A 218 -17.06 -10.01 -4.93
CA ASN A 218 -17.45 -11.31 -4.37
C ASN A 218 -18.56 -11.11 -3.32
N PRO A 219 -19.84 -11.36 -3.67
CA PRO A 219 -20.98 -11.23 -2.73
C PRO A 219 -20.93 -12.15 -1.51
N ALA A 220 -20.11 -13.20 -1.54
CA ALA A 220 -19.86 -14.12 -0.44
C ALA A 220 -18.60 -13.75 0.38
N PHE A 221 -17.93 -12.65 0.05
CA PHE A 221 -16.71 -12.22 0.74
C PHE A 221 -16.97 -11.92 2.20
N GLN A 222 -17.96 -11.07 2.51
CA GLN A 222 -18.39 -10.90 3.89
C GLN A 222 -19.03 -12.18 4.40
N ASN A 223 -18.26 -12.90 5.21
CA ASN A 223 -18.66 -14.12 5.88
C ASN A 223 -18.89 -13.84 7.36
N ASP A 224 -20.15 -13.81 7.75
CA ASP A 224 -20.55 -13.50 9.13
C ASP A 224 -20.74 -14.77 9.99
N SER A 225 -20.41 -15.95 9.45
CA SER A 225 -20.65 -17.24 10.10
C SER A 225 -19.80 -17.43 11.37
N ALA A 226 -18.54 -16.97 11.34
CA ALA A 226 -17.64 -17.05 12.48
C ALA A 226 -16.54 -15.99 12.40
N TYR A 227 -16.57 -15.00 13.30
CA TYR A 227 -15.60 -13.89 13.32
C TYR A 227 -14.12 -14.30 13.48
N TYR A 228 -13.84 -15.55 13.85
CA TYR A 228 -12.49 -16.08 14.07
C TYR A 228 -11.96 -16.95 12.92
N ASP A 229 -12.76 -17.24 11.90
CA ASP A 229 -12.39 -18.15 10.80
C ASP A 229 -11.44 -17.52 9.75
N LYS A 230 -11.12 -16.23 9.92
CA LYS A 230 -10.27 -15.41 9.04
C LYS A 230 -10.76 -15.35 7.59
N LYS A 231 -12.05 -15.54 7.36
CA LYS A 231 -12.69 -15.38 6.05
C LYS A 231 -13.37 -14.03 5.96
N GLY A 232 -13.32 -13.42 4.79
CA GLY A 232 -13.86 -12.09 4.58
C GLY A 232 -12.99 -10.99 5.15
N TRP A 233 -13.61 -9.85 5.46
CA TRP A 233 -12.89 -8.69 5.95
C TRP A 233 -12.37 -8.90 7.38
N ASP A 234 -11.08 -8.67 7.59
CA ASP A 234 -10.48 -8.77 8.91
C ASP A 234 -10.68 -7.47 9.70
N PHE A 235 -11.84 -7.31 10.35
CA PHE A 235 -12.19 -6.13 11.14
C PHE A 235 -11.27 -5.88 12.34
N LEU A 236 -10.51 -6.88 12.78
CA LEU A 236 -9.59 -6.73 13.91
C LEU A 236 -8.29 -6.06 13.49
N TYR A 237 -7.77 -6.42 12.31
CA TYR A 237 -6.50 -5.90 11.81
C TYR A 237 -6.65 -4.79 10.78
N ASN A 238 -7.83 -4.66 10.18
CA ASN A 238 -8.20 -3.57 9.28
C ASN A 238 -9.44 -2.87 9.85
N PRO A 239 -9.30 -2.19 11.01
CA PRO A 239 -10.42 -1.69 11.78
C PRO A 239 -11.08 -0.47 11.14
N PHE A 240 -12.30 -0.22 11.59
CA PHE A 240 -13.04 1.02 11.35
C PHE A 240 -13.21 1.80 12.66
N PRO A 241 -13.42 3.13 12.60
CA PRO A 241 -13.58 3.95 13.80
C PRO A 241 -14.79 3.53 14.64
N ASP A 242 -14.68 3.69 15.96
CA ASP A 242 -15.75 3.38 16.92
C ASP A 242 -17.07 4.15 16.70
N SER A 243 -17.02 5.22 15.89
CA SER A 243 -18.19 5.99 15.50
C SER A 243 -19.07 5.32 14.45
N ILE A 244 -18.65 4.20 13.86
CA ILE A 244 -19.43 3.48 12.84
C ILE A 244 -19.50 1.97 13.12
N GLY A 245 -20.60 1.37 12.66
CA GLY A 245 -20.84 -0.06 12.82
C GLY A 245 -21.35 -0.44 14.22
N VAL A 246 -21.25 -1.73 14.52
CA VAL A 246 -21.65 -2.31 15.80
C VAL A 246 -20.44 -2.95 16.45
N LYS A 247 -20.19 -2.60 17.71
CA LYS A 247 -19.13 -3.19 18.52
C LYS A 247 -19.39 -4.69 18.72
N LYS A 248 -18.44 -5.53 18.31
CA LYS A 248 -18.48 -6.98 18.49
C LYS A 248 -17.29 -7.44 19.34
N ILE A 249 -17.49 -8.54 20.06
CA ILE A 249 -16.50 -9.17 20.92
C ILE A 249 -16.26 -10.58 20.42
N SER A 250 -15.00 -10.94 20.23
CA SER A 250 -14.58 -12.30 19.89
C SER A 250 -13.40 -12.70 20.76
N GLY A 251 -13.64 -13.61 21.71
CA GLY A 251 -12.68 -13.95 22.76
C GLY A 251 -12.32 -12.71 23.59
N LYS A 252 -11.03 -12.35 23.62
CA LYS A 252 -10.52 -11.15 24.31
C LYS A 252 -10.48 -9.90 23.42
N ASN A 253 -10.82 -10.03 22.14
CA ASN A 253 -10.70 -8.95 21.16
C ASN A 253 -12.05 -8.26 20.97
N THR A 254 -12.00 -6.96 20.71
CA THR A 254 -13.15 -6.12 20.41
C THR A 254 -12.89 -5.36 19.12
N PHE A 255 -13.90 -5.27 18.25
CA PHE A 255 -13.78 -4.60 16.95
C PHE A 255 -15.12 -4.02 16.49
N GLN A 256 -15.08 -3.11 15.52
CA GLN A 256 -16.27 -2.55 14.88
C GLN A 256 -16.65 -3.37 13.66
N TYR A 257 -17.81 -4.01 13.73
CA TYR A 257 -18.36 -4.78 12.63
C TYR A 257 -19.31 -3.91 11.79
N LEU A 258 -19.20 -4.02 10.47
CA LEU A 258 -20.07 -3.34 9.52
C LEU A 258 -20.66 -4.35 8.55
N ASN A 259 -21.96 -4.26 8.28
CA ASN A 259 -22.63 -5.10 7.30
C ASN A 259 -22.66 -4.41 5.93
N PHE A 260 -21.91 -4.92 4.96
CA PHE A 260 -21.89 -4.38 3.60
C PHE A 260 -23.27 -4.43 2.92
N ARG A 261 -24.15 -5.36 3.31
CA ARG A 261 -25.50 -5.49 2.74
C ARG A 261 -26.48 -4.47 3.34
N ASP A 262 -26.16 -3.88 4.49
CA ASP A 262 -26.93 -2.82 5.11
C ASP A 262 -26.64 -1.46 4.44
N SER A 263 -27.70 -0.72 4.07
CA SER A 263 -27.57 0.56 3.36
C SER A 263 -27.04 1.68 4.25
N LEU A 264 -27.36 1.68 5.54
CA LEU A 264 -26.90 2.66 6.51
C LEU A 264 -25.42 2.48 6.81
N ASP A 265 -24.97 1.23 6.99
CA ASP A 265 -23.54 0.94 7.15
C ASP A 265 -22.76 1.33 5.90
N ARG A 266 -23.27 1.04 4.69
CA ARG A 266 -22.65 1.54 3.45
C ARG A 266 -22.55 3.06 3.41
N GLN A 267 -23.61 3.78 3.80
CA GLN A 267 -23.59 5.25 3.83
C GLN A 267 -22.57 5.80 4.83
N ARG A 268 -22.47 5.19 6.02
CA ARG A 268 -21.48 5.53 7.04
C ARG A 268 -20.06 5.27 6.56
N ILE A 269 -19.82 4.12 5.93
CA ILE A 269 -18.54 3.77 5.32
C ILE A 269 -18.14 4.80 4.25
N GLU A 270 -19.08 5.22 3.40
CA GLU A 270 -18.84 6.24 2.37
C GLU A 270 -18.42 7.60 2.96
N SER A 271 -18.88 7.94 4.16
CA SER A 271 -18.50 9.19 4.85
C SER A 271 -17.04 9.27 5.26
N LEU A 272 -16.35 8.12 5.38
CA LEU A 272 -14.94 8.04 5.77
C LEU A 272 -13.97 8.46 4.66
N LYS A 273 -14.47 8.69 3.45
CA LYS A 273 -13.66 8.90 2.26
C LYS A 273 -12.77 10.14 2.35
N VAL A 274 -11.46 9.95 2.23
CA VAL A 274 -10.53 11.06 2.04
C VAL A 274 -10.58 11.51 0.58
N LYS A 275 -10.84 12.80 0.37
CA LYS A 275 -10.92 13.41 -0.96
C LYS A 275 -9.66 14.23 -1.25
N ALA A 276 -9.06 14.00 -2.42
CA ALA A 276 -8.08 14.92 -2.97
C ALA A 276 -8.74 16.28 -3.24
N LYS A 277 -7.98 17.35 -3.07
CA LYS A 277 -8.39 18.73 -3.31
C LYS A 277 -7.61 19.29 -4.49
N TRP A 278 -8.13 20.35 -5.10
CA TRP A 278 -7.52 20.98 -6.26
C TRP A 278 -6.04 21.34 -6.04
N TYR A 279 -5.68 21.81 -4.84
CA TYR A 279 -4.31 22.21 -4.54
C TYR A 279 -3.36 21.02 -4.42
N ASP A 280 -3.86 19.81 -4.15
CA ASP A 280 -3.01 18.62 -4.23
C ASP A 280 -2.54 18.44 -5.68
N TYR A 281 -3.41 18.66 -6.67
CA TYR A 281 -3.02 18.58 -8.07
C TYR A 281 -2.17 19.78 -8.51
N ALA A 282 -2.61 21.01 -8.21
CA ALA A 282 -1.89 22.22 -8.61
C ALA A 282 -0.49 22.33 -7.98
N GLY A 283 -0.30 21.75 -6.80
CA GLY A 283 1.01 21.70 -6.13
C GLY A 283 2.11 21.08 -6.99
N TRP A 284 1.76 20.19 -7.93
CA TRP A 284 2.74 19.57 -8.83
C TRP A 284 3.32 20.52 -9.90
N LEU A 285 2.76 21.72 -10.07
CA LEU A 285 3.24 22.69 -11.07
C LEU A 285 4.51 23.44 -10.63
N VAL A 286 4.79 23.49 -9.32
CA VAL A 286 5.92 24.25 -8.77
C VAL A 286 6.62 23.42 -7.70
N PHE A 287 7.87 23.03 -7.94
CA PHE A 287 8.70 22.38 -6.92
C PHE A 287 9.23 23.41 -5.90
N PRO A 288 9.28 23.15 -4.58
CA PRO A 288 9.01 21.90 -3.85
C PRO A 288 7.59 21.74 -3.27
N SER A 289 6.60 22.39 -3.86
CA SER A 289 5.23 22.47 -3.29
C SER A 289 4.58 21.11 -2.97
N PRO A 290 4.74 20.02 -3.74
CA PRO A 290 4.14 18.73 -3.40
C PRO A 290 4.56 18.23 -2.01
N ALA A 291 5.86 18.33 -1.70
CA ALA A 291 6.38 17.91 -0.40
C ALA A 291 5.82 18.77 0.74
N ILE A 292 5.78 20.10 0.56
CA ILE A 292 5.23 21.03 1.55
C ILE A 292 3.75 20.75 1.81
N ILE A 293 2.95 20.60 0.75
CA ILE A 293 1.52 20.28 0.84
C ILE A 293 1.31 18.93 1.54
N GLY A 294 2.13 17.93 1.21
CA GLY A 294 2.09 16.62 1.85
C GLY A 294 2.36 16.69 3.36
N VAL A 295 3.37 17.45 3.77
CA VAL A 295 3.68 17.69 5.20
C VAL A 295 2.53 18.43 5.89
N CYS A 296 1.95 19.44 5.26
CA CYS A 296 0.79 20.17 5.79
C CYS A 296 -0.45 19.27 5.94
N ASN A 297 -0.72 18.42 4.95
CA ASN A 297 -1.79 17.42 5.02
C ASN A 297 -1.54 16.45 6.19
N ALA A 298 -0.32 15.93 6.33
CA ALA A 298 0.06 15.04 7.43
C ALA A 298 -0.14 15.71 8.80
N ALA A 299 0.31 16.97 8.95
CA ALA A 299 0.12 17.73 10.17
C ALA A 299 -1.37 17.91 10.51
N LYS A 300 -2.21 18.16 9.50
CA LYS A 300 -3.66 18.29 9.69
C LYS A 300 -4.30 16.98 10.17
N TYR A 301 -4.00 15.86 9.52
CA TYR A 301 -4.59 14.57 9.91
C TYR A 301 -4.14 14.14 11.30
N ASN A 302 -2.87 14.32 11.63
CA ASN A 302 -2.32 14.04 12.96
C ASN A 302 -3.01 14.87 14.06
N LYS A 303 -3.34 16.15 13.80
CA LYS A 303 -4.08 16.97 14.78
C LYS A 303 -5.48 16.41 15.06
N VAL A 304 -6.19 15.94 14.04
CA VAL A 304 -7.52 15.33 14.20
C VAL A 304 -7.43 14.07 15.05
N GLN A 305 -6.44 13.22 14.76
CA GLN A 305 -6.22 11.96 15.46
C GLN A 305 -5.87 12.16 16.94
N LEU A 306 -4.97 13.10 17.25
CA LEU A 306 -4.58 13.39 18.62
C LEU A 306 -5.77 13.95 19.43
N LYS A 307 -6.58 14.84 18.84
CA LYS A 307 -7.77 15.39 19.49
C LYS A 307 -8.82 14.31 19.78
N GLN A 308 -9.04 13.37 18.86
CA GLN A 308 -9.96 12.23 19.10
C GLN A 308 -9.49 11.37 20.27
N ARG A 309 -8.18 11.11 20.37
CA ARG A 309 -7.62 10.36 21.49
C ARG A 309 -7.75 11.09 22.82
N GLU A 310 -7.51 12.40 22.85
CA GLU A 310 -7.71 13.22 24.05
C GLU A 310 -9.16 13.19 24.53
N MET A 311 -10.13 13.29 23.60
CA MET A 311 -11.55 13.19 23.93
C MET A 311 -11.93 11.81 24.48
N LEU A 312 -11.44 10.72 23.89
CA LEU A 312 -11.69 9.36 24.38
C LEU A 312 -11.12 9.15 25.79
N ASN A 313 -9.88 9.58 26.00
CA ASN A 313 -9.24 9.50 27.33
C ASN A 313 -10.00 10.32 28.39
N ALA A 314 -10.55 11.48 28.01
CA ALA A 314 -11.34 12.30 28.91
C ALA A 314 -12.65 11.58 29.33
N LEU A 315 -13.32 10.90 28.39
CA LEU A 315 -14.53 10.12 28.64
C LEU A 315 -14.29 8.88 29.51
N ASP A 316 -13.15 8.22 29.37
CA ASP A 316 -12.78 7.08 30.23
C ASP A 316 -12.32 7.52 31.64
N SER A 317 -11.94 8.79 31.81
CA SER A 317 -11.49 9.35 33.10
C SER A 317 -12.61 9.92 33.98
N THR A 318 -13.86 9.96 33.49
CA THR A 318 -15.01 10.40 34.31
C THR A 318 -15.30 9.37 35.40
N PRO A 319 -15.24 9.73 36.70
CA PRO A 319 -15.49 8.78 37.79
C PRO A 319 -16.92 8.29 37.69
N THR A 320 -17.09 6.97 37.67
CA THR A 320 -18.39 6.32 37.81
C THR A 320 -19.02 6.77 39.12
N ILE A 321 -20.13 7.50 39.03
CA ILE A 321 -20.95 7.84 40.20
C ILE A 321 -21.33 6.51 40.87
N PRO A 322 -20.99 6.29 42.15
CA PRO A 322 -21.41 5.09 42.87
C PRO A 322 -22.94 5.07 42.90
N ARG A 323 -23.53 3.97 42.43
CA ARG A 323 -24.96 3.68 42.62
C ARG A 323 -25.21 3.12 44.01
#